data_AF-A0A1I7XPC6-F1
#
_entry.id   AF-A0A1I7XPC6-F1
#
_cell.length_a   1.000
_cell.length_b   1.000
_cell.length_c   1.000
_cell.angle_alpha   90.00
_cell.angle_beta   90.00
_cell.angle_gamma   90.00
#
_symmetry.space_group_name_H-M   'P 1'
#
loop_
_entity.id
_entity.type
_entity.pdbx_description
1 polymer ?
#
loop_
_entity_poly.entity_id
_entity_poly.type
_entity_poly.pdbx_seq_one_letter_code
_entity_poly.pdbx_strand_id
1 'polypeptide(L)'
;MSGLVVELLLSDKMYMILGPTMVENSTLIVAGVVVLVSSLAIFFLRKRNCPFSCTTKNVSNVTLVSDETKYALPLAEKIWISHDTRKFRFKLPSEKHILGLPIGQHVYLSAKVDNKLVVRPYTPVSSDDDFGYVDLMIKVYFRDTNPKFPDGGKMSQYLEQMKIGDTIDFRGPSGLIVYQGNGRFAIKPDKKSAPMYRSFSKISMIAGGTGITPMLQGCFEDGLLF
;
A
#
# COMPACT_ATOMS: atom_id res chain seq x y z
N MET A 1 -40.33 57.34 -49.58
CA MET A 1 -39.88 58.23 -48.50
C MET A 1 -39.57 57.35 -47.30
N SER A 2 -38.32 56.89 -47.21
CA SER A 2 -37.33 57.34 -46.20
C SER A 2 -37.77 56.90 -44.81
N GLY A 3 -37.32 55.74 -44.30
CA GLY A 3 -35.95 55.49 -43.82
C GLY A 3 -36.02 55.59 -42.28
N LEU A 4 -35.45 54.71 -41.46
CA LEU A 4 -34.15 54.06 -41.56
C LEU A 4 -34.16 52.76 -40.73
N VAL A 5 -33.59 51.71 -41.30
CA VAL A 5 -33.17 50.49 -40.62
C VAL A 5 -31.71 50.67 -40.25
N VAL A 6 -31.33 50.33 -39.01
CA VAL A 6 -29.94 49.95 -38.71
C VAL A 6 -29.97 48.63 -37.97
N GLU A 7 -29.27 47.71 -38.61
CA GLU A 7 -29.08 46.30 -38.32
C GLU A 7 -27.82 46.11 -37.47
N LEU A 8 -27.84 45.15 -36.55
CA LEU A 8 -26.61 44.47 -36.13
C LEU A 8 -26.94 43.02 -35.80
N LEU A 9 -26.60 42.17 -36.77
CA LEU A 9 -26.66 40.72 -36.77
C LEU A 9 -25.76 40.12 -35.67
N LEU A 10 -26.27 39.12 -34.98
CA LEU A 10 -25.45 38.03 -34.43
C LEU A 10 -26.20 36.70 -34.62
N SER A 11 -25.45 35.76 -35.20
CA SER A 11 -25.88 34.56 -35.91
C SER A 11 -26.59 33.53 -35.05
N ASP A 12 -27.58 32.91 -35.68
CA ASP A 12 -28.05 31.52 -35.50
C ASP A 12 -28.74 31.12 -34.19
N LYS A 13 -30.01 31.52 -34.04
CA LYS A 13 -31.17 30.58 -34.02
C LYS A 13 -32.49 31.31 -33.77
N MET A 14 -33.47 30.94 -34.59
CA MET A 14 -34.84 31.41 -34.67
C MET A 14 -35.58 31.36 -33.32
N TYR A 15 -35.95 32.50 -32.75
CA TYR A 15 -36.86 32.58 -31.62
C TYR A 15 -38.30 32.52 -32.12
N MET A 16 -38.99 31.40 -31.87
CA MET A 16 -40.46 31.35 -31.89
C MET A 16 -41.00 31.98 -30.60
N ILE A 17 -41.79 33.04 -30.75
CA ILE A 17 -42.62 33.57 -29.68
C ILE A 17 -43.77 32.59 -29.46
N LEU A 18 -43.71 31.81 -28.37
CA LEU A 18 -44.82 31.00 -27.89
C LEU A 18 -45.54 31.77 -26.78
N GLY A 19 -46.83 32.04 -26.98
CA GLY A 19 -47.68 32.69 -25.99
C GLY A 19 -47.81 31.90 -24.68
N PRO A 20 -48.27 32.54 -23.59
CA PRO A 20 -48.36 31.91 -22.28
C PRO A 20 -49.47 30.85 -22.29
N THR A 21 -49.10 29.58 -22.38
CA THR A 21 -50.03 28.49 -22.11
C THR A 21 -50.05 28.23 -20.60
N MET A 22 -51.24 28.29 -20.01
CA MET A 22 -51.48 27.99 -18.60
C MET A 22 -51.14 26.52 -18.35
N VAL A 23 -49.99 26.25 -17.73
CA VAL A 23 -49.62 24.89 -17.30
C VAL A 23 -50.53 24.51 -16.13
N GLU A 24 -51.40 23.53 -16.33
CA GLU A 24 -52.27 23.03 -15.27
C GLU A 24 -51.45 22.52 -14.08
N ASN A 25 -51.93 22.79 -12.86
CA ASN A 25 -51.27 22.41 -11.61
C ASN A 25 -51.02 20.89 -11.51
N SER A 26 -51.89 20.09 -12.15
CA SER A 26 -51.75 18.64 -12.32
C SER A 26 -50.45 18.28 -13.05
N THR A 27 -50.11 18.99 -14.11
CA THR A 27 -48.90 18.76 -14.92
C THR A 27 -47.63 19.11 -14.14
N LEU A 28 -47.65 20.17 -13.33
CA LEU A 28 -46.54 20.53 -12.44
C LEU A 28 -46.34 19.51 -11.32
N ILE A 29 -47.43 18.99 -10.75
CA ILE A 29 -47.37 17.94 -9.73
C ILE A 29 -46.82 16.64 -10.33
N VAL A 30 -47.30 16.23 -11.50
CA VAL A 30 -46.81 15.02 -12.18
C VAL A 30 -45.33 15.15 -12.53
N ALA A 31 -44.90 16.29 -13.08
CA ALA A 31 -43.49 16.54 -13.37
C ALA A 31 -42.62 16.48 -12.10
N GLY A 32 -43.08 17.09 -11.00
CA GLY A 32 -42.38 17.05 -9.71
C GLY A 32 -42.22 15.63 -9.15
N VAL A 33 -43.28 14.81 -9.23
CA VAL A 33 -43.24 13.41 -8.78
C VAL A 33 -42.28 12.59 -9.65
N VAL A 34 -42.27 12.77 -10.96
CA VAL A 34 -41.35 12.05 -11.87
C VAL A 34 -39.88 12.38 -11.58
N VAL A 35 -39.56 13.65 -11.29
CA VAL A 35 -38.19 14.07 -10.93
C VAL A 35 -37.77 13.47 -9.58
N LEU A 36 -38.67 13.42 -8.60
CA LEU A 36 -38.39 12.82 -7.30
C LEU A 36 -38.19 11.30 -7.38
N VAL A 37 -39.04 10.59 -8.14
CA VAL A 37 -38.93 9.13 -8.31
C VAL A 37 -37.67 8.77 -9.09
N SER A 38 -37.31 9.52 -10.13
CA SER A 38 -36.09 9.28 -10.90
C SER A 38 -34.83 9.57 -10.09
N SER A 39 -34.79 10.65 -9.29
CA SER A 39 -33.66 10.95 -8.42
C SER A 39 -33.51 9.94 -7.26
N LEU A 40 -34.61 9.47 -6.67
CA LEU A 40 -34.60 8.36 -5.71
C LEU A 40 -34.13 7.04 -6.35
N ALA A 41 -34.59 6.72 -7.56
CA ALA A 41 -34.15 5.54 -8.29
C ALA A 41 -32.66 5.60 -8.62
N ILE A 42 -32.15 6.75 -9.08
CA ILE A 42 -30.71 6.97 -9.34
C ILE A 42 -29.91 6.88 -8.05
N PHE A 43 -30.41 7.42 -6.94
CA PHE A 43 -29.77 7.30 -5.62
C PHE A 43 -29.70 5.83 -5.15
N PHE A 44 -30.78 5.06 -5.32
CA PHE A 44 -30.81 3.63 -4.99
C PHE A 44 -29.96 2.77 -5.94
N LEU A 45 -29.94 3.08 -7.24
CA LEU A 45 -29.08 2.42 -8.24
C LEU A 45 -27.60 2.73 -7.99
N ARG A 46 -27.27 3.97 -7.60
CA ARG A 46 -25.90 4.38 -7.22
C ARG A 46 -25.46 3.74 -5.90
N LYS A 47 -26.38 3.52 -4.95
CA LYS A 47 -26.12 2.75 -3.72
C LYS A 47 -25.89 1.26 -3.98
N ARG A 48 -26.47 0.69 -5.05
CA ARG A 48 -26.19 -0.69 -5.51
C ARG A 48 -24.86 -0.83 -6.25
N ASN A 49 -24.36 0.25 -6.86
CA ASN A 49 -23.05 0.31 -7.51
C ASN A 49 -21.92 0.79 -6.58
N CYS A 50 -22.08 0.72 -5.27
CA CYS A 50 -20.91 0.49 -4.44
C CYS A 50 -20.49 -0.97 -4.67
N PRO A 51 -19.35 -1.24 -5.30
CA PRO A 51 -18.70 -2.52 -5.10
C PRO A 51 -18.15 -2.45 -3.69
N PHE A 52 -19.04 -2.53 -2.69
CA PHE A 52 -18.65 -3.09 -1.42
C PHE A 52 -18.46 -4.56 -1.72
N SER A 53 -17.35 -4.86 -2.40
CA SER A 53 -16.59 -6.04 -2.08
C SER A 53 -16.27 -5.88 -0.61
N CYS A 54 -17.22 -6.31 0.23
CA CYS A 54 -16.87 -7.00 1.44
C CYS A 54 -16.04 -8.18 0.96
N THR A 55 -14.75 -7.92 0.73
CA THR A 55 -13.76 -8.94 0.52
C THR A 55 -13.92 -9.82 1.75
N THR A 56 -14.53 -10.98 1.56
CA THR A 56 -14.52 -12.06 2.53
C THR A 56 -13.06 -12.20 2.91
N LYS A 57 -12.66 -11.66 4.06
CA LYS A 57 -11.33 -11.87 4.61
C LYS A 57 -11.27 -13.37 4.84
N ASN A 58 -10.73 -14.10 3.86
CA ASN A 58 -10.25 -15.45 4.08
C ASN A 58 -9.34 -15.33 5.28
N VAL A 59 -9.65 -16.04 6.37
CA VAL A 59 -8.83 -16.02 7.58
C VAL A 59 -7.52 -16.70 7.19
N SER A 60 -6.58 -15.89 6.72
CA SER A 60 -5.25 -16.32 6.33
C SER A 60 -4.47 -16.63 7.58
N ASN A 61 -3.78 -17.78 7.57
CA ASN A 61 -2.95 -18.15 8.71
C ASN A 61 -1.78 -17.16 8.81
N VAL A 62 -1.56 -16.62 10.00
CA VAL A 62 -0.52 -15.61 10.22
C VAL A 62 0.77 -16.30 10.65
N THR A 63 1.89 -15.97 10.00
CA THR A 63 3.19 -16.55 10.34
C THR A 63 3.76 -15.94 11.62
N LEU A 64 3.81 -14.60 11.70
CA LEU A 64 4.38 -13.88 12.85
C LEU A 64 3.36 -13.71 13.97
N VAL A 65 3.07 -14.80 14.70
CA VAL A 65 2.07 -14.79 15.80
C VAL A 65 2.58 -14.07 17.06
N SER A 66 3.90 -14.07 17.28
CA SER A 66 4.56 -13.48 18.44
C SER A 66 5.88 -12.85 18.02
N ASP A 67 6.18 -11.67 18.57
CA ASP A 67 7.38 -10.87 18.30
C ASP A 67 8.67 -11.42 18.93
N GLU A 68 8.55 -12.38 19.83
CA GLU A 68 9.67 -13.10 20.46
C GLU A 68 10.01 -14.41 19.74
N THR A 69 9.01 -15.03 19.11
CA THR A 69 9.15 -16.34 18.46
C THR A 69 9.98 -16.23 17.17
N LYS A 70 10.87 -17.19 16.97
CA LYS A 70 11.67 -17.31 15.75
C LYS A 70 11.05 -18.33 14.81
N TYR A 71 10.94 -17.96 13.55
CA TYR A 71 10.39 -18.78 12.48
C TYR A 71 11.50 -19.04 11.45
N ALA A 72 11.97 -20.27 11.36
CA ALA A 72 12.98 -20.67 10.38
C ALA A 72 12.32 -20.81 9.01
N LEU A 73 12.51 -19.81 8.14
CA LEU A 73 11.90 -19.80 6.81
C LEU A 73 12.92 -20.22 5.74
N PRO A 74 12.59 -21.18 4.86
CA PRO A 74 13.49 -21.64 3.82
C PRO A 74 13.55 -20.65 2.66
N LEU A 75 14.75 -20.42 2.13
CA LEU A 75 14.97 -19.66 0.90
C LEU A 75 14.39 -20.45 -0.28
N ALA A 76 13.36 -19.90 -0.92
CA ALA A 76 12.70 -20.48 -2.07
C ALA A 76 13.37 -20.07 -3.38
N GLU A 77 13.75 -18.80 -3.47
CA GLU A 77 14.26 -18.20 -4.70
C GLU A 77 15.21 -17.05 -4.36
N LYS A 78 16.22 -16.87 -5.22
CA LYS A 78 17.14 -15.74 -5.19
C LYS A 78 17.20 -15.18 -6.59
N ILE A 79 16.85 -13.89 -6.75
CA ILE A 79 16.82 -13.21 -8.05
C ILE A 79 17.86 -12.11 -8.06
N TRP A 80 18.68 -12.06 -9.12
CA TRP A 80 19.72 -11.04 -9.32
C TRP A 80 19.11 -9.80 -9.97
N ILE A 81 19.06 -8.69 -9.23
CA ILE A 81 18.48 -7.43 -9.71
C ILE A 81 19.57 -6.53 -10.30
N SER A 82 20.74 -6.46 -9.67
CA SER A 82 21.90 -5.70 -10.14
C SER A 82 23.20 -6.44 -9.79
N HIS A 83 24.37 -5.80 -9.92
CA HIS A 83 25.63 -6.37 -9.47
C HIS A 83 25.64 -6.63 -7.94
N ASP A 84 25.01 -5.77 -7.15
CA ASP A 84 25.03 -5.79 -5.68
C ASP A 84 23.64 -5.93 -5.03
N THR A 85 22.57 -6.07 -5.80
CA THR A 85 21.21 -6.15 -5.26
C THR A 85 20.53 -7.46 -5.64
N ARG A 86 19.87 -8.07 -4.66
CA ARG A 86 19.15 -9.34 -4.81
C ARG A 86 17.75 -9.22 -4.23
N LYS A 87 16.81 -9.94 -4.83
CA LYS A 87 15.52 -10.26 -4.21
C LYS A 87 15.58 -11.67 -3.66
N PHE A 88 15.39 -11.83 -2.35
CA PHE A 88 15.34 -13.12 -1.68
C PHE A 88 13.89 -13.44 -1.33
N ARG A 89 13.38 -14.56 -1.83
CA ARG A 89 12.03 -15.06 -1.54
C ARG A 89 12.11 -16.20 -0.55
N PHE A 90 11.45 -16.08 0.59
CA PHE A 90 11.36 -17.15 1.60
C PHE A 90 9.95 -17.72 1.63
N LYS A 91 9.82 -19.05 1.81
CA LYS A 91 8.50 -19.66 1.96
C LYS A 91 7.95 -19.40 3.35
N LEU A 92 6.65 -19.12 3.42
CA LEU A 92 5.89 -19.16 4.66
C LEU A 92 5.47 -20.62 4.97
N PRO A 93 4.94 -20.91 6.17
CA PRO A 93 4.61 -22.29 6.58
C PRO A 93 3.63 -23.03 5.64
N SER A 94 2.80 -22.30 4.90
CA SER A 94 1.96 -22.85 3.83
C SER A 94 1.67 -21.80 2.76
N GLU A 95 1.22 -22.23 1.58
CA GLU A 95 0.75 -21.33 0.52
C GLU A 95 -0.43 -20.42 0.92
N LYS A 96 -1.17 -20.75 1.99
CA LYS A 96 -2.27 -19.92 2.53
C LYS A 96 -1.85 -18.97 3.63
N HIS A 97 -0.58 -19.00 4.05
CA HIS A 97 -0.09 -18.11 5.10
C HIS A 97 0.22 -16.73 4.53
N ILE A 98 0.01 -15.71 5.36
CA ILE A 98 0.59 -14.38 5.19
C ILE A 98 1.71 -14.19 6.22
N LEU A 99 2.55 -13.18 6.03
CA LEU A 99 3.61 -12.90 6.99
C LEU A 99 3.02 -12.40 8.31
N GLY A 100 2.04 -11.50 8.24
CA GLY A 100 1.44 -10.81 9.38
C GLY A 100 2.28 -9.63 9.83
N LEU A 101 2.67 -8.76 8.91
CA LEU A 101 3.52 -7.61 9.19
C LEU A 101 2.75 -6.30 9.00
N PRO A 102 2.33 -5.65 10.11
CA PRO A 102 1.69 -4.34 10.03
C PRO A 102 2.58 -3.32 9.30
N ILE A 103 1.95 -2.45 8.53
CA ILE A 103 2.66 -1.50 7.67
C ILE A 103 3.38 -0.45 8.50
N GLY A 104 4.65 -0.20 8.21
CA GLY A 104 5.55 0.61 9.04
C GLY A 104 6.40 -0.20 10.03
N GLN A 105 6.17 -1.51 10.14
CA GLN A 105 7.01 -2.43 10.91
C GLN A 105 7.97 -3.23 10.03
N HIS A 106 8.96 -3.86 10.65
CA HIS A 106 9.99 -4.67 10.01
C HIS A 106 10.15 -6.01 10.74
N VAL A 107 10.89 -6.93 10.12
CA VAL A 107 11.32 -8.19 10.72
C VAL A 107 12.80 -8.14 11.07
N TYR A 108 13.23 -8.96 12.02
CA TYR A 108 14.63 -9.26 12.28
C TYR A 108 15.00 -10.59 11.66
N LEU A 109 16.09 -10.62 10.91
CA LEU A 109 16.78 -11.86 10.56
C LEU A 109 17.88 -12.14 11.57
N SER A 110 17.99 -13.40 12.01
CA SER A 110 19.11 -13.85 12.83
C SER A 110 19.79 -15.07 12.27
N ALA A 111 21.13 -15.04 12.25
CA ALA A 111 21.98 -16.13 11.79
C ALA A 111 23.28 -16.18 12.59
N LYS A 112 23.92 -17.35 12.65
CA LYS A 112 25.28 -17.48 13.16
C LYS A 112 26.26 -17.28 12.00
N VAL A 113 27.04 -16.20 12.04
CA VAL A 113 28.10 -15.89 11.08
C VAL A 113 29.41 -15.91 11.86
N ASP A 114 30.37 -16.76 11.47
CA ASP A 114 31.64 -16.97 12.17
C ASP A 114 31.45 -17.25 13.68
N ASN A 115 30.51 -18.14 14.01
CA ASN A 115 30.08 -18.49 15.37
C ASN A 115 29.54 -17.33 16.22
N LYS A 116 29.30 -16.16 15.63
CA LYS A 116 28.68 -15.00 16.31
C LYS A 116 27.26 -14.81 15.83
N LEU A 117 26.35 -14.57 16.77
CA LEU A 117 24.97 -14.24 16.44
C LEU A 117 24.91 -12.85 15.81
N VAL A 118 24.45 -12.78 14.56
CA VAL A 118 24.21 -11.54 13.84
C VAL A 118 22.70 -11.37 13.70
N VAL A 119 22.18 -10.21 14.14
CA VAL A 119 20.76 -9.86 14.02
C VAL A 119 20.64 -8.55 13.27
N ARG A 120 19.78 -8.51 12.23
CA ARG A 120 19.59 -7.31 11.40
C ARG A 120 18.11 -7.11 11.04
N PRO A 121 17.60 -5.87 11.09
CA PRO A 121 16.25 -5.56 10.66
C PRO A 121 16.18 -5.49 9.12
N TYR A 122 15.07 -5.95 8.56
CA TYR A 122 14.72 -5.81 7.15
C TYR A 122 13.22 -5.52 7.03
N THR A 123 12.86 -4.58 6.16
CA THR A 123 11.46 -4.36 5.79
C THR A 123 11.20 -5.10 4.48
N PRO A 124 10.30 -6.10 4.47
CA PRO A 124 9.87 -6.78 3.25
C PRO A 124 9.32 -5.81 2.21
N VAL A 125 9.46 -6.21 0.94
CA VAL A 125 8.85 -5.51 -0.19
C VAL A 125 7.54 -6.16 -0.63
N SER A 126 7.22 -7.36 -0.13
CA SER A 126 5.91 -8.01 -0.20
C SER A 126 4.97 -7.50 0.90
N SER A 127 3.66 -7.63 0.72
CA SER A 127 2.62 -7.28 1.71
C SER A 127 1.90 -8.51 2.24
N ASP A 128 0.93 -8.32 3.15
CA ASP A 128 0.02 -9.39 3.58
C ASP A 128 -1.05 -9.75 2.52
N ASP A 129 -1.00 -9.13 1.33
CA ASP A 129 -1.74 -9.58 0.15
C ASP A 129 -0.99 -10.69 -0.62
N ASP A 130 0.31 -10.87 -0.33
CA ASP A 130 1.14 -11.92 -0.88
C ASP A 130 1.05 -13.19 -0.02
N PHE A 131 0.54 -14.27 -0.60
CA PHE A 131 0.34 -15.53 0.11
C PHE A 131 1.50 -16.52 -0.13
N GLY A 132 1.91 -17.20 0.94
CA GLY A 132 2.86 -18.30 0.88
C GLY A 132 4.33 -17.93 0.83
N TYR A 133 4.66 -16.64 0.69
CA TYR A 133 6.04 -16.18 0.65
C TYR A 133 6.24 -14.79 1.28
N VAL A 134 7.51 -14.45 1.51
CA VAL A 134 7.96 -13.09 1.83
C VAL A 134 9.17 -12.74 0.97
N ASP A 135 9.15 -11.56 0.35
CA ASP A 135 10.25 -11.05 -0.48
C ASP A 135 11.03 -9.96 0.27
N LEU A 136 12.37 -10.12 0.32
CA LEU A 136 13.30 -9.12 0.82
C LEU A 136 14.18 -8.60 -0.31
N MET A 137 14.20 -7.28 -0.50
CA MET A 137 15.14 -6.61 -1.41
C MET A 137 16.38 -6.18 -0.63
N ILE A 138 17.53 -6.77 -0.94
CA ILE A 138 18.75 -6.61 -0.13
C ILE A 138 19.92 -6.23 -1.01
N LYS A 139 20.60 -5.16 -0.59
CA LYS A 139 21.92 -4.78 -1.09
C LYS A 139 23.00 -5.62 -0.40
N VAL A 140 23.74 -6.39 -1.18
CA VAL A 140 24.91 -7.16 -0.77
C VAL A 140 26.10 -6.22 -0.67
N TYR A 141 26.68 -6.14 0.53
CA TYR A 141 27.89 -5.35 0.77
C TYR A 141 29.06 -6.31 0.71
N PHE A 142 29.64 -6.48 -0.49
CA PHE A 142 30.78 -7.37 -0.69
C PHE A 142 32.03 -6.86 0.04
N ARG A 143 32.85 -7.80 0.51
CA ARG A 143 34.21 -7.53 0.99
C ARG A 143 35.06 -6.86 -0.09
N ASP A 144 36.11 -6.17 0.34
CA ASP A 144 37.14 -5.54 -0.49
C ASP A 144 36.61 -4.51 -1.53
N THR A 145 35.35 -4.08 -1.40
CA THR A 145 34.72 -3.12 -2.32
C THR A 145 34.81 -1.68 -1.80
N ASN A 146 34.75 -1.49 -0.47
CA ASN A 146 34.82 -0.18 0.16
C ASN A 146 36.01 -0.12 1.13
N PRO A 147 37.00 0.77 0.93
CA PRO A 147 38.16 0.86 1.81
C PRO A 147 37.83 1.13 3.28
N LYS A 148 36.70 1.79 3.57
CA LYS A 148 36.24 2.04 4.95
C LYS A 148 35.62 0.80 5.60
N PHE A 149 35.17 -0.16 4.80
CA PHE A 149 34.48 -1.37 5.25
C PHE A 149 35.04 -2.60 4.49
N PRO A 150 36.31 -2.96 4.71
CA PRO A 150 36.98 -4.02 3.95
C PRO A 150 36.30 -5.39 4.12
N ASP A 151 35.76 -5.68 5.31
CA ASP A 151 35.08 -6.96 5.58
C ASP A 151 33.68 -7.07 4.94
N GLY A 152 33.14 -5.97 4.41
CA GLY A 152 31.78 -5.91 3.88
C GLY A 152 30.68 -6.12 4.94
N GLY A 153 29.50 -6.53 4.48
CA GLY A 153 28.31 -6.74 5.32
C GLY A 153 28.16 -8.19 5.74
N LYS A 154 28.18 -8.46 7.06
CA LYS A 154 28.07 -9.82 7.61
C LYS A 154 26.79 -10.55 7.18
N MET A 155 25.63 -9.96 7.47
CA MET A 155 24.33 -10.58 7.17
C MET A 155 24.06 -10.64 5.66
N SER A 156 24.39 -9.58 4.91
CA SER A 156 24.10 -9.56 3.48
C SER A 156 24.99 -10.52 2.68
N GLN A 157 26.26 -10.69 3.05
CA GLN A 157 27.11 -11.73 2.46
C GLN A 157 26.69 -13.14 2.91
N TYR A 158 26.20 -13.32 4.14
CA TYR A 158 25.63 -14.59 4.59
C TYR A 158 24.43 -14.99 3.72
N LEU A 159 23.48 -14.07 3.51
CA LEU A 159 22.32 -14.28 2.65
C LEU A 159 22.73 -14.59 1.20
N GLU A 160 23.71 -13.88 0.64
CA GLU A 160 24.20 -14.14 -0.72
C GLU A 160 24.74 -15.58 -0.88
N GLN A 161 25.35 -16.14 0.18
CA GLN A 161 25.90 -17.50 0.19
C GLN A 161 24.85 -18.58 0.43
N MET A 162 23.66 -18.24 0.93
CA MET A 162 22.58 -19.21 1.15
C MET A 162 22.19 -19.90 -0.16
N LYS A 163 22.00 -21.22 -0.05
CA LYS A 163 21.46 -22.07 -1.11
C LYS A 163 19.95 -22.14 -1.00
N ILE A 164 19.29 -22.45 -2.11
CA ILE A 164 17.85 -22.72 -2.11
C ILE A 164 17.59 -23.90 -1.17
N GLY A 165 16.60 -23.74 -0.29
CA GLY A 165 16.27 -24.68 0.77
C GLY A 165 16.89 -24.35 2.13
N ASP A 166 17.99 -23.58 2.19
CA ASP A 166 18.58 -23.15 3.46
C ASP A 166 17.59 -22.25 4.22
N THR A 167 17.55 -22.37 5.54
CA THR A 167 16.63 -21.62 6.39
C THR A 167 17.32 -20.48 7.13
N ILE A 168 16.61 -19.38 7.37
CA ILE A 168 17.03 -18.32 8.28
C ILE A 168 15.91 -17.96 9.26
N ASP A 169 16.27 -17.59 10.48
CA ASP A 169 15.30 -17.21 11.51
C ASP A 169 14.73 -15.82 11.26
N PHE A 170 13.42 -15.75 11.04
CA PHE A 170 12.62 -14.53 11.05
C PHE A 170 12.03 -14.31 12.44
N ARG A 171 12.04 -13.07 12.93
CA ARG A 171 11.36 -12.65 14.15
C ARG A 171 10.72 -11.29 13.99
N GLY A 172 9.49 -11.14 14.46
CA GLY A 172 8.73 -9.91 14.36
C GLY A 172 7.24 -10.16 14.63
N PRO A 173 6.38 -9.16 14.42
CA PRO A 173 6.69 -7.85 13.85
C PRO A 173 7.36 -6.89 14.85
N SER A 174 8.12 -5.90 14.37
CA SER A 174 8.81 -4.90 15.21
C SER A 174 8.80 -3.52 14.59
N GLY A 175 8.54 -2.49 15.40
CA GLY A 175 8.53 -1.11 14.97
C GLY A 175 7.69 -0.25 15.91
N LEU A 176 7.96 1.06 15.92
CA LEU A 176 7.23 2.02 16.75
C LEU A 176 6.09 2.70 16.00
N ILE A 177 6.02 2.54 14.68
CA ILE A 177 5.04 3.19 13.82
C ILE A 177 4.24 2.10 13.12
N VAL A 178 2.92 2.23 13.15
CA VAL A 178 2.01 1.41 12.34
C VAL A 178 1.12 2.36 11.54
N TYR A 179 1.10 2.18 10.23
CA TYR A 179 0.16 2.83 9.35
C TYR A 179 -1.16 2.05 9.33
N GLN A 180 -2.28 2.76 9.42
CA GLN A 180 -3.64 2.19 9.53
C GLN A 180 -4.54 2.60 8.36
N GLY A 181 -3.93 3.06 7.26
CA GLY A 181 -4.62 3.60 6.09
C GLY A 181 -5.23 5.00 6.31
N ASN A 182 -5.50 5.68 5.20
CA ASN A 182 -6.15 6.99 5.16
C ASN A 182 -5.47 8.06 6.03
N GLY A 183 -4.14 8.11 6.01
CA GLY A 183 -3.34 9.08 6.76
C GLY A 183 -3.26 8.84 8.26
N ARG A 184 -3.79 7.72 8.79
CA ARG A 184 -3.81 7.41 10.22
C ARG A 184 -2.60 6.57 10.63
N PHE A 185 -1.96 6.97 11.72
CA PHE A 185 -0.79 6.31 12.28
C PHE A 185 -0.98 6.03 13.77
N ALA A 186 -0.55 4.86 14.20
CA ALA A 186 -0.32 4.53 15.60
C ALA A 186 1.19 4.64 15.88
N ILE A 187 1.58 5.63 16.69
CA ILE A 187 2.98 5.95 16.95
C ILE A 187 3.28 5.74 18.43
N LYS A 188 4.21 4.84 18.74
CA LYS A 188 4.70 4.61 20.09
C LYS A 188 5.92 5.49 20.37
N PRO A 189 5.97 6.22 21.50
CA PRO A 189 7.18 6.91 21.94
C PRO A 189 8.36 5.95 22.17
N ASP A 190 8.05 4.77 22.72
CA ASP A 190 8.99 3.70 23.01
C ASP A 190 8.26 2.35 22.99
N LYS A 191 8.99 1.23 23.12
CA LYS A 191 8.42 -0.12 23.00
C LYS A 191 7.36 -0.45 24.07
N LYS A 192 7.42 0.16 25.25
CA LYS A 192 6.57 -0.14 26.41
C LYS A 192 5.35 0.76 26.47
N SER A 193 5.44 1.96 25.91
CA SER A 193 4.35 2.92 25.88
C SER A 193 3.19 2.49 24.97
N ALA A 194 1.98 2.90 25.35
CA ALA A 194 0.80 2.77 24.50
C ALA A 194 0.94 3.63 23.22
N PRO A 195 0.35 3.19 22.08
CA PRO A 195 0.41 3.96 20.85
C PRO A 195 -0.41 5.25 20.95
N MET A 196 0.17 6.34 20.44
CA MET A 196 -0.53 7.60 20.19
C MET A 196 -1.07 7.61 18.76
N TYR A 197 -2.36 7.84 18.60
CA TYR A 197 -2.99 7.92 17.29
C TYR A 197 -2.87 9.34 16.73
N ARG A 198 -2.38 9.45 15.49
CA ARG A 198 -2.20 10.71 14.75
C ARG A 198 -2.73 10.54 13.33
N SER A 199 -3.32 11.60 12.79
CA SER A 199 -3.79 11.64 11.40
C SER A 199 -3.10 12.78 10.68
N PHE A 200 -2.59 12.49 9.48
CA PHE A 200 -1.90 13.47 8.63
C PHE A 200 -2.53 13.45 7.24
N SER A 201 -2.76 14.63 6.68
CA SER A 201 -3.25 14.78 5.29
C SER A 201 -2.13 14.76 4.26
N LYS A 202 -0.87 14.96 4.69
CA LYS A 202 0.32 14.95 3.84
C LYS A 202 1.45 14.26 4.59
N ILE A 203 2.15 13.38 3.90
CA ILE A 203 3.29 12.63 4.43
C ILE A 203 4.48 12.93 3.51
N SER A 204 5.54 13.49 4.07
CA SER A 204 6.79 13.70 3.34
C SER A 204 7.78 12.60 3.75
N MET A 205 8.29 11.86 2.77
CA MET A 205 9.24 10.78 2.99
C MET A 205 10.59 11.14 2.38
N ILE A 206 11.65 10.95 3.15
CA ILE A 206 13.04 11.14 2.70
C ILE A 206 13.76 9.82 2.96
N ALA A 207 14.32 9.23 1.91
CA ALA A 207 15.04 7.97 1.98
C ALA A 207 16.38 8.05 1.23
N GLY A 208 17.34 7.25 1.68
CA GLY A 208 18.64 7.10 1.02
C GLY A 208 19.07 5.63 1.05
N GLY A 209 19.55 5.13 -0.09
CA GLY A 209 20.03 3.76 -0.22
C GLY A 209 18.97 2.71 0.15
N THR A 210 19.34 1.75 0.99
CA THR A 210 18.44 0.67 1.45
C THR A 210 17.30 1.15 2.35
N GLY A 211 17.34 2.39 2.84
CA GLY A 211 16.27 3.00 3.63
C GLY A 211 15.00 3.34 2.85
N ILE A 212 14.92 2.98 1.55
CA ILE A 212 13.72 3.14 0.73
C ILE A 212 12.64 2.09 1.03
N THR A 213 13.02 0.89 1.50
CA THR A 213 12.05 -0.21 1.69
C THR A 213 10.96 0.07 2.73
N PRO A 214 11.21 0.74 3.87
CA PRO A 214 10.12 1.15 4.77
C PRO A 214 9.16 2.16 4.15
N MET A 215 9.65 3.00 3.23
CA MET A 215 8.81 4.00 2.56
C MET A 215 7.92 3.35 1.51
N LEU A 216 8.45 2.38 0.77
CA LEU A 216 7.69 1.61 -0.23
C LEU A 216 6.51 0.89 0.40
N GLN A 217 6.69 0.27 1.58
CA GLN A 217 5.63 -0.44 2.28
C GLN A 217 4.38 0.44 2.53
N GLY A 218 4.57 1.72 2.86
CA GLY A 218 3.48 2.66 3.09
C GLY A 218 2.83 3.19 1.81
N CYS A 219 3.61 3.45 0.75
CA CYS A 219 3.07 3.96 -0.52
C CYS A 219 2.10 2.98 -1.21
N PHE A 220 2.37 1.68 -1.14
CA PHE A 220 1.57 0.68 -1.83
C PHE A 220 0.15 0.53 -1.26
N GLU A 221 -0.10 0.87 0.01
CA GLU A 221 -1.43 0.71 0.61
C GLU A 221 -2.43 1.81 0.20
N ASP A 222 -1.96 3.04 -0.05
CA ASP A 222 -2.84 4.15 -0.44
C ASP A 222 -2.97 4.35 -1.95
N GLY A 223 -2.35 3.49 -2.77
CA GLY A 223 -2.30 3.68 -4.22
C GLY A 223 -1.54 4.94 -4.64
N LEU A 224 -0.68 5.48 -3.76
CA LEU A 224 0.21 6.59 -4.06
C LEU A 224 1.44 6.05 -4.82
N LEU A 225 1.31 5.94 -6.14
CA LEU A 225 2.47 5.81 -7.02
C LEU A 225 3.21 7.16 -7.06
N PHE A 226 4.54 7.09 -6.91
CA PHE A 226 5.45 8.23 -7.02
C PHE A 226 5.33 8.95 -8.38
#